data_AF-A0A183MEH4-F1
#
_entry.id   AF-A0A183MEH4-F1
#
_cell.length_a   1.000
_cell.length_b   1.000
_cell.length_c   1.000
_cell.angle_alpha   90.00
_cell.angle_beta   90.00
_cell.angle_gamma   90.00
#
_symmetry.space_group_name_H-M   'P 1'
#
loop_
_entity.id
_entity.type
_entity.pdbx_description
1 polymer ?
#
loop_
_entity_poly.entity_id
_entity_poly.type
_entity_poly.pdbx_seq_one_letter_code
_entity_poly.pdbx_strand_id
1 'polypeptide(L)'
;MIYEKGYQENDIAKSAVTTKVKGVGFTNFSHIPGIGIRSWDVADYIVPPLENNALFSSWVPEAACYKDSDCKPYFITHLGNGAHTGKCIIKPGNDIGSCEIYSWCPLENDTLPLGKKSYLFPMVYNYTLLIKNDINFEKFGIHRRNIQNWASKKFLRTCLYNKTDPENRFCPIFQFGTIFEEANVDQSIFISVSDL
;
A
#
# COMPACT_ATOMS: atom_id res chain seq x y z
N MET A 1 -29.00 -8.38 35.31
CA MET A 1 -27.88 -8.58 36.26
C MET A 1 -26.91 -9.67 35.82
N ILE A 2 -27.35 -10.91 35.57
CA ILE A 2 -26.45 -12.02 35.19
C ILE A 2 -26.01 -11.98 33.72
N TYR A 3 -26.96 -11.87 32.77
CA TYR A 3 -26.66 -11.88 31.33
C TYR A 3 -25.75 -10.72 30.90
N GLU A 4 -26.13 -9.50 31.27
CA GLU A 4 -25.34 -8.27 31.02
C GLU A 4 -24.14 -8.10 31.95
N LYS A 5 -23.86 -9.08 32.81
CA LYS A 5 -22.76 -9.04 33.77
C LYS A 5 -22.70 -7.76 34.62
N GLY A 6 -23.86 -7.23 35.02
CA GLY A 6 -23.95 -6.00 35.81
C GLY A 6 -23.34 -6.09 37.22
N TYR A 7 -22.90 -7.28 37.63
CA TYR A 7 -22.11 -7.51 38.85
C TYR A 7 -20.60 -7.34 38.61
N GLN A 8 -20.17 -7.15 37.36
CA GLN A 8 -18.78 -6.93 36.98
C GLN A 8 -18.49 -5.44 36.84
N GLU A 9 -17.22 -5.11 37.07
CA GLU A 9 -16.68 -3.80 36.79
C GLU A 9 -15.93 -3.84 35.46
N ASN A 10 -16.05 -2.76 34.66
CA ASN A 10 -15.43 -2.67 33.33
C ASN A 10 -14.24 -1.71 33.34
N ASP A 11 -13.33 -1.94 32.40
CA ASP A 11 -12.19 -1.07 32.07
C ASP A 11 -11.99 -1.01 30.55
N ILE A 12 -11.34 0.04 30.07
CA ILE A 12 -11.08 0.28 28.65
C ILE A 12 -9.63 -0.12 28.33
N ALA A 13 -9.45 -0.98 27.33
CA ALA A 13 -8.13 -1.39 26.90
C ALA A 13 -7.37 -0.25 26.22
N LYS A 14 -6.16 0.06 26.69
CA LYS A 14 -5.17 0.83 25.92
C LYS A 14 -4.34 -0.13 25.09
N SER A 15 -4.19 0.15 23.80
CA SER A 15 -3.59 -0.77 22.84
C SER A 15 -2.42 -0.12 22.11
N ALA A 16 -1.34 -0.88 21.92
CA ALA A 16 -0.24 -0.56 21.02
C ALA A 16 -0.09 -1.69 20.00
N VAL A 17 0.03 -1.32 18.72
CA VAL A 17 0.17 -2.28 17.63
C VAL A 17 1.44 -1.94 16.85
N THR A 18 2.27 -2.94 16.60
CA THR A 18 3.38 -2.84 15.66
C THR A 18 3.29 -3.94 14.63
N THR A 19 3.51 -3.58 13.37
CA THR A 19 3.43 -4.51 12.25
C THR A 19 4.80 -4.67 11.60
N LYS A 20 5.04 -5.83 10.98
CA LYS A 20 6.23 -6.07 10.18
C LYS A 20 5.89 -6.94 8.99
N VAL A 21 6.08 -6.39 7.80
CA VAL A 21 5.95 -7.12 6.55
C VAL A 21 7.23 -7.88 6.24
N LYS A 22 7.10 -9.08 5.67
CA LYS A 22 8.18 -9.85 5.07
C LYS A 22 7.74 -10.38 3.72
N GLY A 23 8.59 -10.13 2.72
CA GLY A 23 8.39 -10.54 1.35
C GLY A 23 9.57 -10.05 0.52
N VAL A 24 9.84 -10.75 -0.57
CA VAL A 24 10.70 -10.25 -1.64
C VAL A 24 10.00 -10.61 -2.93
N GLY A 25 9.95 -9.64 -3.83
CA GLY A 25 9.37 -9.78 -5.15
C GLY A 25 10.47 -9.79 -6.20
N PHE A 26 10.26 -10.54 -7.27
CA PHE A 26 11.06 -10.46 -8.47
C PHE A 26 10.14 -10.22 -9.66
N THR A 27 10.43 -9.20 -10.46
CA THR A 27 9.67 -8.88 -11.65
C THR A 27 10.59 -8.86 -12.87
N ASN A 28 10.16 -9.52 -13.94
CA ASN A 28 10.85 -9.49 -15.23
C ASN A 28 10.02 -8.70 -16.25
N PHE A 29 10.26 -7.39 -16.32
CA PHE A 29 9.65 -6.51 -17.31
C PHE A 29 10.71 -5.96 -18.27
N SER A 30 11.54 -6.86 -18.81
CA SER A 30 12.60 -6.52 -19.78
C SER A 30 12.08 -5.77 -21.02
N HIS A 31 10.80 -5.96 -21.36
CA HIS A 31 10.15 -5.29 -22.49
C HIS A 31 9.73 -3.84 -22.21
N ILE A 32 9.76 -3.40 -20.94
CA ILE A 32 9.31 -2.07 -20.53
C ILE A 32 10.54 -1.21 -20.17
N PRO A 33 10.84 -0.16 -20.94
CA PRO A 33 11.95 0.75 -20.65
C PRO A 33 11.79 1.38 -19.26
N GLY A 34 12.85 1.35 -18.45
CA GLY A 34 12.89 1.96 -17.12
C GLY A 34 12.51 1.04 -15.95
N ILE A 35 11.82 -0.09 -16.19
CA ILE A 35 11.52 -1.09 -15.15
C ILE A 35 12.52 -2.25 -15.21
N GLY A 36 12.62 -2.90 -16.38
CA GLY A 36 13.56 -4.00 -16.61
C GLY A 36 13.35 -5.19 -15.66
N ILE A 37 14.46 -5.88 -15.37
CA ILE A 37 14.50 -6.96 -14.39
C ILE A 37 14.85 -6.37 -13.03
N ARG A 38 13.99 -6.55 -12.03
CA ARG A 38 14.18 -5.95 -10.71
C ARG A 38 13.71 -6.86 -9.58
N SER A 39 14.48 -6.87 -8.49
CA SER A 39 14.04 -7.36 -7.20
C SER A 39 13.44 -6.22 -6.38
N TRP A 40 12.36 -6.50 -5.68
CA TRP A 40 11.64 -5.57 -4.82
C TRP A 40 11.64 -6.12 -3.40
N ASP A 41 12.13 -5.34 -2.45
CA ASP A 41 12.06 -5.71 -1.04
C ASP A 41 11.13 -4.77 -0.26
N VAL A 42 11.01 -5.04 1.04
CA VAL A 42 10.10 -4.31 1.94
C VAL A 42 10.32 -2.78 1.90
N ALA A 43 11.54 -2.31 1.63
CA ALA A 43 11.85 -0.89 1.56
C ALA A 43 11.33 -0.24 0.26
N ASP A 44 11.13 -1.00 -0.80
CA ASP A 44 10.59 -0.48 -2.06
C ASP A 44 9.06 -0.30 -2.02
N TYR A 45 8.33 -1.22 -1.37
CA TYR A 45 6.86 -1.25 -1.43
C TYR A 45 6.13 -0.88 -0.13
N ILE A 46 6.84 -0.69 1.00
CA ILE A 46 6.26 -0.12 2.23
C ILE A 46 6.74 1.32 2.39
N VAL A 47 5.94 2.25 1.90
CA VAL A 47 6.24 3.69 1.92
C VAL A 47 5.05 4.45 2.52
N PRO A 48 5.23 5.14 3.66
CA PRO A 48 6.42 5.21 4.51
C PRO A 48 6.65 3.89 5.29
N PRO A 49 7.89 3.62 5.76
CA PRO A 49 8.22 2.38 6.48
C PRO A 49 7.53 2.24 7.85
N LEU A 50 6.96 3.34 8.37
CA LEU A 50 6.16 3.38 9.58
C LEU A 50 5.08 4.44 9.43
N GLU A 51 3.83 4.03 9.52
CA GLU A 51 2.68 4.93 9.49
C GLU A 51 1.70 4.58 10.62
N ASN A 52 1.20 5.60 11.29
CA ASN A 52 0.07 5.44 12.21
C ASN A 52 -1.22 5.61 11.41
N ASN A 53 -1.80 4.49 10.96
CA ASN A 53 -3.18 4.43 10.44
C ASN A 53 -3.51 5.35 9.24
N ALA A 54 -2.70 5.41 8.18
CA ALA A 54 -3.05 6.17 6.97
C ALA A 54 -2.40 5.61 5.68
N LEU A 55 -2.82 6.14 4.52
CA LEU A 55 -2.34 5.82 3.16
C LEU A 55 -2.58 7.06 2.27
N PHE A 56 -1.65 7.38 1.36
CA PHE A 56 -1.68 8.61 0.54
C PHE A 56 -2.00 8.31 -0.93
N SER A 57 -2.81 9.16 -1.58
CA SER A 57 -3.00 9.16 -3.03
C SER A 57 -3.31 10.57 -3.54
N SER A 58 -2.64 10.98 -4.61
CA SER A 58 -2.91 12.22 -5.35
C SER A 58 -3.11 11.90 -6.83
N TRP A 59 -4.21 12.41 -7.40
CA TRP A 59 -4.58 12.26 -8.81
C TRP A 59 -4.64 13.65 -9.46
N VAL A 60 -4.26 13.79 -10.74
CA VAL A 60 -4.05 15.11 -11.38
C VAL A 60 -4.32 15.06 -12.89
N PRO A 61 -5.14 15.99 -13.44
CA PRO A 61 -4.85 16.49 -14.79
C PRO A 61 -5.14 17.99 -15.05
N GLU A 62 -4.50 18.49 -16.13
CA GLU A 62 -4.88 19.56 -17.09
C GLU A 62 -4.02 20.86 -17.17
N ALA A 63 -3.41 21.09 -18.35
CA ALA A 63 -2.92 22.39 -18.85
C ALA A 63 -2.81 22.40 -20.41
N ALA A 64 -3.95 22.51 -21.12
CA ALA A 64 -3.99 22.63 -22.59
C ALA A 64 -3.86 24.09 -23.07
N CYS A 65 -3.29 24.31 -24.26
CA CYS A 65 -3.13 25.65 -24.87
C CYS A 65 -3.21 25.61 -26.41
N TYR A 66 -3.52 26.75 -27.04
CA TYR A 66 -3.52 26.92 -28.50
C TYR A 66 -2.48 27.95 -28.98
N LYS A 67 -2.05 28.84 -28.09
CA LYS A 67 -1.07 29.90 -28.36
C LYS A 67 -0.38 30.30 -27.06
N ASP A 68 0.77 30.95 -27.19
CA ASP A 68 1.60 31.37 -26.04
C ASP A 68 0.83 32.23 -25.03
N SER A 69 -0.10 33.08 -25.48
CA SER A 69 -0.90 33.92 -24.59
C SER A 69 -1.82 33.14 -23.64
N ASP A 70 -2.15 31.90 -23.97
CA ASP A 70 -2.97 31.04 -23.12
C ASP A 70 -2.15 30.54 -21.90
N CYS A 71 -0.83 30.51 -22.04
CA CYS A 71 0.11 30.15 -20.99
C CYS A 71 0.60 31.41 -20.26
N LYS A 72 -0.04 31.77 -19.14
CA LYS A 72 0.42 32.89 -18.31
C LYS A 72 1.80 32.56 -17.69
N PRO A 73 2.86 33.36 -17.91
CA PRO A 73 4.17 33.11 -17.29
C PRO A 73 4.09 33.08 -15.77
N TYR A 74 4.84 32.17 -15.15
CA TYR A 74 4.93 31.93 -13.71
C TYR A 74 3.61 31.53 -13.04
N PHE A 75 2.57 31.26 -13.83
CA PHE A 75 1.33 30.70 -13.30
C PHE A 75 1.56 29.26 -12.88
N ILE A 76 1.11 28.94 -11.67
CA ILE A 76 1.17 27.59 -11.10
C ILE A 76 -0.26 27.10 -10.96
N THR A 77 -0.59 26.04 -11.69
CA THR A 77 -1.86 25.34 -11.51
C THR A 77 -1.76 24.49 -10.25
N HIS A 78 -2.80 24.49 -9.39
CA HIS A 78 -2.85 23.63 -8.20
C HIS A 78 -2.66 22.14 -8.53
N LEU A 79 -3.13 21.75 -9.71
CA LEU A 79 -3.02 20.42 -10.31
C LEU A 79 -1.90 20.38 -11.37
N GLY A 80 -0.92 21.28 -11.33
CA GLY A 80 0.17 21.34 -12.29
C GLY A 80 1.45 20.76 -11.72
N ASN A 81 2.29 20.17 -12.58
CA ASN A 81 3.60 19.65 -12.18
C ASN A 81 4.70 20.75 -12.14
N GLY A 82 4.36 22.02 -12.37
CA GLY A 82 5.33 23.11 -12.44
C GLY A 82 4.74 24.46 -12.81
N ALA A 83 5.61 25.47 -12.90
CA ALA A 83 5.24 26.84 -13.24
C ALA A 83 5.36 27.10 -14.75
N HIS A 84 4.36 27.73 -15.37
CA HIS A 84 4.36 28.03 -16.81
C HIS A 84 5.53 28.95 -17.21
N THR A 85 6.19 28.68 -18.33
CA THR A 85 7.25 29.56 -18.88
C THR A 85 6.67 30.72 -19.68
N GLY A 86 5.42 30.60 -20.15
CA GLY A 86 4.80 31.55 -21.07
C GLY A 86 4.67 31.05 -22.52
N LYS A 87 5.16 29.84 -22.81
CA LYS A 87 5.13 29.27 -24.17
C LYS A 87 4.16 28.11 -24.28
N CYS A 88 3.48 28.01 -25.41
CA CYS A 88 2.63 26.89 -25.77
C CYS A 88 3.38 25.96 -26.74
N ILE A 89 3.54 24.69 -26.36
CA ILE A 89 4.21 23.68 -27.19
C ILE A 89 3.15 22.86 -27.92
N ILE A 90 3.07 23.07 -29.23
CA ILE A 90 2.19 22.32 -30.13
C ILE A 90 3.06 21.33 -30.92
N LYS A 91 2.75 20.04 -30.82
CA LYS A 91 3.46 19.02 -31.59
C LYS A 91 3.03 19.06 -33.06
N PRO A 92 3.93 18.81 -34.03
CA PRO A 92 3.55 18.74 -35.44
C PRO A 92 2.41 17.75 -35.67
N GLY A 93 1.31 18.21 -36.28
CA GLY A 93 0.12 17.40 -36.54
C GLY A 93 -1.01 17.51 -35.52
N ASN A 94 -0.86 18.32 -34.46
CA ASN A 94 -1.92 18.59 -33.48
C ASN A 94 -2.39 20.05 -33.56
N ASP A 95 -3.68 20.28 -33.31
CA ASP A 95 -4.27 21.63 -33.19
C ASP A 95 -4.24 22.16 -31.74
N ILE A 96 -3.96 21.28 -30.77
CA ILE A 96 -3.93 21.57 -29.33
C ILE A 96 -2.55 21.21 -28.78
N GLY A 97 -1.95 22.14 -28.05
CA GLY A 97 -0.67 21.99 -27.36
C GLY A 97 -0.81 21.95 -25.85
N SER A 98 0.35 21.96 -25.18
CA SER A 98 0.46 22.05 -23.72
C SER A 98 1.43 23.16 -23.34
N CYS A 99 1.16 23.85 -22.24
CA CYS A 99 2.05 24.90 -21.78
C CYS A 99 3.40 24.32 -21.36
N GLU A 100 4.49 24.95 -21.81
CA GLU A 100 5.83 24.66 -21.32
C GLU A 100 5.95 25.11 -19.86
N ILE A 101 6.61 24.30 -19.04
CA ILE A 101 6.74 24.55 -17.60
C ILE A 101 8.18 24.38 -17.11
N TYR A 102 8.51 25.09 -16.04
CA TYR A 102 9.63 24.79 -15.17
C TYR A 102 9.22 23.67 -14.21
N SER A 103 9.83 22.49 -14.34
CA SER A 103 9.51 21.30 -13.55
C SER A 103 10.70 20.32 -13.49
N TRP A 104 10.54 19.26 -12.70
CA TRP A 104 11.37 18.06 -12.76
C TRP A 104 11.03 17.29 -14.04
N CYS A 105 11.94 17.33 -15.01
CA CYS A 105 11.77 16.69 -16.30
C CYS A 105 12.65 15.43 -16.42
N PRO A 106 12.16 14.34 -17.07
CA PRO A 106 10.85 14.23 -17.72
C PRO A 106 9.69 14.12 -16.72
N LEU A 107 8.50 14.60 -17.14
CA LEU A 107 7.27 14.43 -16.36
C LEU A 107 6.88 12.96 -16.27
N GLU A 108 6.19 12.60 -15.19
CA GLU A 108 5.61 11.27 -15.00
C GLU A 108 4.67 10.93 -16.16
N ASN A 109 4.71 9.68 -16.59
CA ASN A 109 3.77 9.13 -17.55
C ASN A 109 2.76 8.25 -16.82
N ASP A 110 1.54 8.77 -16.62
CA ASP A 110 0.46 8.07 -15.93
C ASP A 110 -0.11 6.87 -16.72
N THR A 111 0.45 6.57 -17.89
CA THR A 111 0.08 5.36 -18.64
C THR A 111 0.50 4.13 -17.86
N LEU A 112 -0.49 3.32 -17.47
CA LEU A 112 -0.24 2.07 -16.76
C LEU A 112 0.65 1.13 -17.62
N PRO A 113 1.87 0.79 -17.15
CA PRO A 113 2.85 0.06 -17.96
C PRO A 113 2.41 -1.37 -18.29
N LEU A 114 1.50 -1.95 -17.48
CA LEU A 114 0.97 -3.31 -17.66
C LEU A 114 -0.49 -3.32 -18.15
N GLY A 115 -1.04 -2.15 -18.50
CA GLY A 115 -2.45 -2.00 -18.83
C GLY A 115 -3.38 -2.09 -17.61
N LYS A 116 -4.70 -2.02 -17.85
CA LYS A 116 -5.72 -1.91 -16.78
C LYS A 116 -6.01 -3.20 -16.01
N LYS A 117 -5.45 -4.34 -16.44
CA LYS A 117 -5.81 -5.68 -15.95
C LYS A 117 -4.68 -6.39 -15.21
N SER A 118 -3.52 -5.78 -15.07
CA SER A 118 -2.35 -6.42 -14.48
C SER A 118 -1.65 -5.45 -13.53
N TYR A 119 -1.28 -5.98 -12.37
CA TYR A 119 -0.64 -5.23 -11.29
C TYR A 119 0.86 -5.55 -11.26
N LEU A 120 1.65 -4.59 -10.80
CA LEU A 120 3.10 -4.74 -10.77
C LEU A 120 3.58 -5.73 -9.69
N PHE A 121 2.79 -5.92 -8.63
CA PHE A 121 3.18 -6.66 -7.43
C PHE A 121 2.20 -7.79 -7.04
N PRO A 122 1.90 -8.75 -7.95
CA PRO A 122 1.01 -9.87 -7.63
C PRO A 122 1.57 -10.74 -6.49
N MET A 123 2.91 -10.78 -6.34
CA MET A 123 3.55 -11.57 -5.29
C MET A 123 3.23 -11.12 -3.86
N VAL A 124 2.67 -9.91 -3.67
CA VAL A 124 2.24 -9.41 -2.35
C VAL A 124 1.25 -10.38 -1.70
N TYR A 125 0.48 -11.11 -2.51
CA TYR A 125 -0.41 -12.18 -2.04
C TYR A 125 0.30 -13.22 -1.17
N ASN A 126 1.57 -13.49 -1.45
CA ASN A 126 2.39 -14.49 -0.77
C ASN A 126 3.27 -13.91 0.34
N TYR A 127 3.15 -12.61 0.62
CA TYR A 127 3.89 -11.98 1.70
C TYR A 127 3.23 -12.26 3.04
N THR A 128 4.01 -12.04 4.10
CA THR A 128 3.56 -12.24 5.47
C THR A 128 3.60 -10.94 6.27
N LEU A 129 2.62 -10.77 7.15
CA LEU A 129 2.46 -9.66 8.05
C LEU A 129 2.48 -10.19 9.49
N LEU A 130 3.52 -9.85 10.24
CA LEU A 130 3.56 -10.07 11.68
C LEU A 130 2.85 -8.91 12.37
N ILE A 131 1.82 -9.20 13.16
CA ILE A 131 1.10 -8.22 13.98
C ILE A 131 1.42 -8.48 15.45
N LYS A 132 2.09 -7.54 16.10
CA LYS A 132 2.29 -7.57 17.56
C LYS A 132 1.32 -6.58 18.18
N ASN A 133 0.48 -7.08 19.07
CA ASN A 133 -0.46 -6.27 19.81
C ASN A 133 -0.26 -6.47 21.32
N ASP A 134 -0.09 -5.35 22.01
CA ASP A 134 0.04 -5.23 23.45
C ASP A 134 -1.16 -4.43 23.96
N ILE A 135 -1.87 -4.97 24.95
CA ILE A 135 -3.04 -4.34 25.57
C ILE A 135 -2.85 -4.19 27.08
N ASN A 136 -3.30 -3.06 27.62
CA ASN A 136 -3.23 -2.75 29.03
C ASN A 136 -4.60 -2.29 29.55
N PHE A 137 -5.08 -2.95 30.59
CA PHE A 137 -6.24 -2.55 31.40
C PHE A 137 -5.70 -1.93 32.68
N GLU A 138 -5.58 -0.61 32.69
CA GLU A 138 -4.94 0.14 33.77
C GLU A 138 -5.65 0.00 35.10
N LYS A 139 -6.99 0.00 35.09
CA LYS A 139 -7.80 -0.09 36.30
C LYS A 139 -7.57 -1.38 37.07
N PHE A 140 -7.34 -2.48 36.34
CA PHE A 140 -7.10 -3.79 36.91
C PHE A 140 -5.61 -4.13 37.01
N GLY A 141 -4.72 -3.28 36.49
CA GLY A 141 -3.28 -3.57 36.39
C GLY A 141 -2.97 -4.79 35.53
N ILE A 142 -3.79 -5.08 34.52
CA ILE A 142 -3.66 -6.28 33.68
C ILE A 142 -3.07 -5.91 32.31
N HIS A 143 -1.89 -6.45 32.04
CA HIS A 143 -1.26 -6.40 30.73
C HIS A 143 -1.38 -7.75 30.00
N ARG A 144 -1.68 -7.73 28.69
CA ARG A 144 -1.76 -8.90 27.82
C ARG A 144 -1.17 -8.60 26.44
N ARG A 145 -0.80 -9.67 25.74
CA ARG A 145 -0.29 -9.62 24.36
C ARG A 145 -0.99 -10.66 23.52
N ASN A 146 -1.05 -10.45 22.21
CA ASN A 146 -1.57 -11.44 21.28
C ASN A 146 -0.64 -12.66 21.11
N ILE A 147 0.67 -12.49 21.33
CA ILE A 147 1.64 -13.59 21.37
C ILE A 147 1.51 -14.34 22.69
N GLN A 148 1.09 -15.59 22.60
CA GLN A 148 0.86 -16.45 23.76
C GLN A 148 2.14 -16.72 24.56
N ASN A 149 2.02 -16.88 25.88
CA ASN A 149 3.18 -17.12 26.74
C ASN A 149 3.92 -18.44 26.42
N TRP A 150 3.21 -19.43 25.85
CA TRP A 150 3.80 -20.69 25.41
C TRP A 150 4.48 -20.61 24.04
N ALA A 151 4.25 -19.54 23.27
CA ALA A 151 4.75 -19.40 21.90
C ALA A 151 6.28 -19.21 21.92
N SER A 152 7.01 -20.22 21.44
CA SER A 152 8.46 -20.19 21.38
C SER A 152 8.99 -19.40 20.18
N LYS A 153 10.25 -18.98 20.23
CA LYS A 153 10.94 -18.42 19.05
C LYS A 153 10.98 -19.40 17.88
N LYS A 154 10.99 -20.72 18.14
CA LYS A 154 10.96 -21.76 17.10
C LYS A 154 9.60 -21.77 16.41
N PHE A 155 8.51 -21.70 17.18
CA PHE A 155 7.15 -21.58 16.64
C PHE A 155 6.99 -20.32 15.77
N LEU A 156 7.41 -19.16 16.28
CA LEU A 156 7.30 -17.87 15.55
C LEU A 156 8.16 -17.77 14.28
N ARG A 157 9.08 -18.72 14.03
CA ARG A 157 9.86 -18.75 12.78
C ARG A 157 9.10 -19.38 11.63
N THR A 158 8.15 -20.28 11.93
CA THR A 158 7.50 -21.12 10.93
C THR A 158 5.98 -21.07 10.98
N CYS A 159 5.38 -20.55 12.05
CA CYS A 159 3.94 -20.49 12.15
C CYS A 159 3.35 -19.53 11.10
N LEU A 160 2.18 -19.87 10.62
CA LEU A 160 1.29 -19.02 9.82
C LEU A 160 -0.11 -19.16 10.41
N TYR A 161 -0.83 -18.06 10.49
CA TYR A 161 -2.18 -18.05 11.03
C TYR A 161 -3.09 -19.00 10.26
N ASN A 162 -3.80 -19.86 11.00
CA ASN A 162 -4.83 -20.72 10.46
C ASN A 162 -5.96 -20.87 11.49
N LYS A 163 -7.16 -20.44 11.12
CA LYS A 163 -8.35 -20.40 11.98
C LYS A 163 -8.79 -21.77 12.50
N THR A 164 -8.60 -22.83 11.71
CA THR A 164 -9.06 -24.19 12.05
C THR A 164 -8.02 -25.00 12.83
N ASP A 165 -6.76 -24.58 12.81
CA ASP A 165 -5.68 -25.27 13.46
C ASP A 165 -5.62 -24.96 14.98
N PRO A 166 -5.45 -25.96 15.86
CA PRO A 166 -5.46 -25.76 17.31
C PRO A 166 -4.40 -24.80 17.85
N GLU A 167 -3.21 -24.77 17.23
CA GLU A 167 -2.06 -23.96 17.66
C GLU A 167 -1.89 -22.71 16.78
N ASN A 168 -1.93 -22.89 15.46
CA ASN A 168 -1.71 -21.83 14.49
C ASN A 168 -2.82 -20.78 14.46
N ARG A 169 -4.00 -21.05 15.04
CA ARG A 169 -5.01 -19.99 15.30
C ARG A 169 -4.52 -18.88 16.22
N PHE A 170 -3.45 -19.12 16.98
CA PHE A 170 -2.79 -18.14 17.83
C PHE A 170 -1.50 -17.57 17.21
N CYS A 171 -1.14 -17.97 15.99
CA CYS A 171 0.02 -17.42 15.31
C CYS A 171 -0.25 -15.96 14.90
N PRO A 172 0.62 -15.01 15.27
CA PRO A 172 0.46 -13.59 14.94
C PRO A 172 0.98 -13.23 13.53
N ILE A 173 1.32 -14.22 12.70
CA ILE A 173 1.90 -14.04 11.36
C ILE A 173 0.85 -14.45 10.33
N PHE A 174 0.39 -13.50 9.54
CA PHE A 174 -0.67 -13.70 8.57
C PHE A 174 -0.11 -13.61 7.17
N GLN A 175 -0.57 -14.47 6.27
CA GLN A 175 -0.33 -14.27 4.84
C GLN A 175 -1.33 -13.22 4.32
N PHE A 176 -0.88 -12.30 3.46
CA PHE A 176 -1.78 -11.28 2.89
C PHE A 176 -2.94 -11.92 2.14
N GLY A 177 -2.71 -12.98 1.38
CA GLY A 177 -3.76 -13.74 0.71
C GLY A 177 -4.87 -14.20 1.65
N THR A 178 -4.52 -14.77 2.81
CA THR A 178 -5.50 -15.17 3.83
C THR A 178 -6.29 -13.98 4.38
N ILE A 179 -5.65 -12.82 4.58
CA ILE A 179 -6.35 -11.60 5.01
C ILE A 179 -7.37 -11.16 3.95
N PHE A 180 -6.97 -11.17 2.67
CA PHE A 180 -7.83 -10.77 1.57
C PHE A 180 -9.02 -11.73 1.40
N GLU A 181 -8.79 -13.04 1.48
CA GLU A 181 -9.82 -14.07 1.44
C GLU A 181 -10.84 -13.91 2.58
N GLU A 182 -10.37 -13.77 3.83
CA GLU A 182 -11.26 -13.59 4.99
C GLU A 182 -12.01 -12.24 4.97
N ALA A 183 -11.46 -11.24 4.29
CA ALA A 183 -12.11 -9.95 4.05
C ALA A 183 -13.02 -9.93 2.80
N ASN A 184 -13.14 -11.07 2.09
CA ASN A 184 -13.90 -11.20 0.85
C ASN A 184 -13.48 -10.18 -0.24
N VAL A 185 -12.17 -9.94 -0.34
CA VAL A 185 -11.57 -9.11 -1.37
C VAL A 185 -11.37 -9.94 -2.63
N ASP A 186 -11.76 -9.41 -3.78
CA ASP A 186 -11.60 -10.09 -5.07
C ASP A 186 -10.10 -10.31 -5.37
N GLN A 187 -9.73 -11.57 -5.60
CA GLN A 187 -8.37 -11.98 -5.91
C GLN A 187 -7.94 -11.58 -7.33
N SER A 188 -8.86 -11.14 -8.20
CA SER A 188 -8.55 -10.56 -9.52
C SER A 188 -7.61 -9.34 -9.43
N ILE A 189 -7.47 -8.74 -8.25
CA ILE A 189 -6.53 -7.66 -7.94
C ILE A 189 -5.08 -8.17 -7.87
N PHE A 190 -4.84 -9.47 -7.70
CA PHE A 190 -3.50 -10.05 -7.54
C PHE A 190 -3.18 -11.14 -8.56
N ILE A 191 -4.17 -11.66 -9.29
CA ILE A 191 -3.97 -12.68 -10.31
C ILE A 191 -3.77 -12.00 -11.67
N SER A 192 -2.58 -12.13 -12.25
CA SER A 192 -2.39 -11.88 -13.67
C SER A 192 -3.16 -12.95 -14.46
N VAL A 193 -3.93 -12.53 -15.47
CA VAL A 193 -4.73 -13.37 -16.39
C VAL A 193 -3.88 -14.39 -17.21
N SER A 194 -2.65 -14.65 -16.81
CA SER A 194 -1.78 -15.70 -17.35
C SER A 194 -1.83 -17.02 -16.57
N ASP A 195 -2.54 -17.09 -15.43
CA ASP A 195 -2.65 -18.30 -14.60
C ASP A 195 -4.03 -19.00 -14.71
N LEU A 196 -4.75 -18.81 -15.83
CA LEU A 196 -5.92 -19.60 -16.25
C LEU A 196 -5.72 -20.17 -17.67
#